data_AF-A0AAN5CXS4-F1
#
_entry.id   AF-A0AAN5CXS4-F1
#
_cell.length_a   1.000
_cell.length_b   1.000
_cell.length_c   1.000
_cell.angle_alpha   90.00
_cell.angle_beta   90.00
_cell.angle_gamma   90.00
#
_symmetry.space_group_name_H-M   'P 1'
#
loop_
_entity.id
_entity.type
_entity.pdbx_description
1 polymer ?
#
loop_
_entity_poly.entity_id
_entity_poly.type
_entity_poly.pdbx_seq_one_letter_code
_entity_poly.pdbx_strand_id
1 'polypeptide(L)'
;MFASGSSTECIRRQTPGPLSDLFTPSTRTLCDPLTDYNLHGIFPPGVQNKTNSSYLAVITRMDGLAMIPDVSPATYGTMTSLVAALTAAKVVGDNLVAFENASKKSNKRIIFAFLHGESFDYLGSSRWVYDMEHGVFPKKTKPGTT
;
A
#
# COMPACT_ATOMS: atom_id res chain seq x y z
N MET A 1 -11.83 -0.73 26.11
CA MET A 1 -10.67 -0.02 25.51
C MET A 1 -9.62 0.18 26.59
N PHE A 2 -8.37 -0.24 26.34
CA PHE A 2 -7.23 -0.03 27.26
C PHE A 2 -6.45 1.25 26.95
N ALA A 3 -6.51 1.74 25.71
CA ALA A 3 -5.93 3.02 25.29
C ALA A 3 -6.68 4.22 25.90
N SER A 4 -5.94 5.29 26.22
CA SER A 4 -6.49 6.53 26.78
C SER A 4 -5.61 7.72 26.40
N GLY A 5 -6.24 8.87 26.12
CA GLY A 5 -5.56 10.10 25.73
C GLY A 5 -5.30 10.17 24.21
N SER A 6 -4.12 10.65 23.83
CA SER A 6 -3.67 10.73 22.43
C SER A 6 -2.94 9.45 22.01
N SER A 7 -2.81 9.20 20.70
CA SER A 7 -1.95 8.15 20.14
C SER A 7 -0.51 8.27 20.65
N THR A 8 0.00 9.50 20.78
CA THR A 8 1.33 9.79 21.34
C THR A 8 1.46 9.33 22.79
N GLU A 9 0.46 9.60 23.62
CA GLU A 9 0.45 9.20 25.03
C GLU A 9 0.30 7.68 25.19
N CYS A 10 -0.52 7.06 24.34
CA CYS A 10 -0.72 5.62 24.38
C CYS A 10 0.56 4.86 24.02
N ILE A 11 1.22 5.22 22.91
CA ILE A 11 2.47 4.60 22.47
C ILE A 11 3.56 4.80 23.53
N ARG A 12 3.68 6.02 24.08
CA ARG A 12 4.65 6.34 25.12
C ARG A 12 4.49 5.49 26.39
N ARG A 13 3.24 5.16 26.76
CA ARG A 13 2.95 4.29 27.94
C ARG A 13 3.21 2.82 27.67
N GLN A 14 3.14 2.38 26.41
CA GLN A 14 3.41 1.01 25.99
C GLN A 14 4.91 0.69 25.92
N THR A 15 5.76 1.68 25.66
CA THR A 15 7.23 1.55 25.72
C THR A 15 7.75 1.95 27.10
N PRO A 16 7.92 1.02 28.07
CA PRO A 16 8.54 1.36 29.34
C PRO A 16 9.97 1.88 29.08
N GLY A 17 10.35 2.95 29.78
CA GLY A 17 11.74 3.39 29.81
C GLY A 17 12.65 2.36 30.50
N PRO A 18 13.98 2.50 30.36
CA PRO A 18 14.95 1.51 30.84
C PRO A 18 14.87 1.24 32.34
N LEU A 19 14.45 2.24 33.14
CA LEU A 19 14.25 2.08 34.60
C LEU A 19 12.92 1.38 34.95
N SER A 20 11.86 1.60 34.19
CA SER A 20 10.54 0.97 34.44
C SER A 20 10.48 -0.50 34.03
N ASP A 21 11.32 -0.92 33.08
CA ASP A 21 11.42 -2.32 32.66
C ASP A 21 11.99 -3.22 33.79
N LEU A 22 12.77 -2.63 34.70
CA LEU A 22 13.35 -3.31 35.86
C LEU A 22 12.30 -3.63 36.95
N PHE A 23 11.25 -2.80 37.09
CA PHE A 23 10.25 -2.92 38.15
C PHE A 23 8.90 -3.46 37.67
N THR A 24 8.61 -3.36 36.38
CA THR A 24 7.37 -3.86 35.76
C THR A 24 7.70 -4.56 34.44
N PRO A 25 8.05 -5.86 34.46
CA PRO A 25 8.56 -6.59 33.30
C PRO A 25 7.47 -6.96 32.26
N SER A 26 6.32 -6.29 32.27
CA SER A 26 5.23 -6.56 31.34
C SER A 26 5.03 -5.37 30.40
N THR A 27 5.50 -5.51 29.16
CA THR A 27 5.02 -4.68 28.05
C THR A 27 3.54 -4.97 27.87
N ARG A 28 2.69 -4.03 28.30
CA ARG A 28 1.25 -4.12 28.02
C ARG A 28 0.98 -3.45 26.69
N THR A 29 0.48 -4.20 25.72
CA THR A 29 -0.04 -3.65 24.48
C THR A 29 -1.30 -2.86 24.79
N LEU A 30 -1.21 -1.54 24.74
CA LEU A 30 -2.32 -0.61 25.01
C LEU A 30 -2.99 -0.16 23.71
N CYS A 31 -2.20 0.02 22.65
CA CYS A 31 -2.65 0.39 21.32
C CYS A 31 -1.74 -0.24 20.27
N ASP A 32 -2.32 -0.47 19.11
CA ASP A 32 -1.61 -0.95 17.94
C ASP A 32 -1.63 0.12 16.84
N PRO A 33 -0.53 0.29 16.10
CA PRO A 33 -0.53 1.16 14.94
C PRO A 33 -1.48 0.58 13.89
N LEU A 34 -2.29 1.44 13.27
CA LEU A 34 -3.09 1.04 12.13
C LEU A 34 -2.16 0.90 10.93
N THR A 35 -1.89 -0.33 10.50
CA THR A 35 -1.01 -0.62 9.37
C THR A 35 -1.58 -1.74 8.52
N ASP A 36 -1.40 -1.65 7.22
CA ASP A 36 -1.73 -2.72 6.28
C ASP A 36 -0.83 -2.61 5.04
N TYR A 37 -1.04 -3.49 4.06
CA TYR A 37 -0.25 -3.58 2.84
C TYR A 37 -0.94 -2.92 1.65
N ASN A 38 -0.15 -2.13 0.92
CA ASN A 38 -0.51 -1.68 -0.43
C ASN A 38 -0.15 -2.76 -1.45
N LEU A 39 -1.07 -3.03 -2.38
CA LEU A 39 -0.83 -3.95 -3.49
C LEU A 39 -0.51 -3.15 -4.75
N HIS A 40 0.56 -3.51 -5.46
CA HIS A 40 0.87 -2.87 -6.73
C HIS A 40 1.51 -3.86 -7.70
N GLY A 41 1.33 -3.62 -8.99
CA GLY A 41 1.91 -4.40 -10.07
C GLY A 41 2.33 -3.50 -11.23
N ILE A 42 3.51 -3.76 -11.78
CA ILE A 42 4.03 -3.06 -12.96
C ILE A 42 3.88 -3.98 -14.17
N PHE A 43 3.25 -3.46 -15.22
CA PHE A 43 2.99 -4.18 -16.46
C PHE A 43 3.62 -3.45 -17.66
N PRO A 44 4.18 -4.19 -18.64
CA PRO A 44 4.40 -5.65 -18.68
C PRO A 44 5.53 -6.14 -17.73
N PRO A 45 5.47 -7.38 -17.21
CA PRO A 45 6.51 -7.93 -16.33
C PRO A 45 7.82 -8.18 -17.09
N GLY A 46 8.97 -7.95 -16.45
CA GLY A 46 10.29 -8.34 -16.97
C GLY A 46 11.05 -7.29 -17.81
N VAL A 47 10.50 -6.10 -18.03
CA VAL A 47 11.24 -5.05 -18.73
C VAL A 47 12.17 -4.31 -17.77
N GLN A 48 13.47 -4.51 -17.92
CA GLN A 48 14.52 -3.88 -17.11
C GLN A 48 14.31 -2.37 -16.99
N ASN A 49 14.53 -1.85 -15.78
CA ASN A 49 14.28 -0.45 -15.43
C ASN A 49 15.22 0.46 -16.25
N LYS A 50 14.75 0.92 -17.43
CA LYS A 50 15.47 1.89 -18.24
C LYS A 50 15.34 3.26 -17.57
N THR A 51 16.45 3.99 -17.52
CA THR A 51 16.61 5.29 -16.84
C THR A 51 15.66 6.40 -17.33
N ASN A 52 14.95 6.21 -18.45
CA ASN A 52 13.99 7.17 -19.02
C ASN A 52 12.62 6.53 -19.35
N SER A 53 12.13 5.61 -18.51
CA SER A 53 10.80 5.02 -18.70
C SER A 53 9.71 5.91 -18.08
N SER A 54 8.65 6.16 -18.85
CA SER A 54 7.48 6.90 -18.38
C SER A 54 6.46 5.91 -17.81
N TYR A 55 5.88 6.24 -16.65
CA TYR A 55 4.92 5.39 -15.96
C TYR A 55 3.55 6.06 -15.94
N LEU A 56 2.51 5.29 -16.27
CA LEU A 56 1.12 5.64 -16.06
C LEU A 56 0.62 4.84 -14.86
N ALA A 57 0.30 5.52 -13.76
CA ALA A 57 -0.25 4.86 -12.58
C ALA A 57 -1.78 4.91 -12.60
N VAL A 58 -2.43 3.76 -12.51
CA VAL A 58 -3.85 3.59 -12.22
C VAL A 58 -3.97 3.21 -10.75
N ILE A 59 -4.49 4.13 -9.95
CA ILE A 59 -4.48 4.03 -8.49
C ILE A 59 -5.93 3.98 -8.00
N THR A 60 -6.23 3.06 -7.10
CA THR A 60 -7.53 2.99 -6.41
C THR A 60 -7.35 2.67 -4.94
N ARG A 61 -8.32 3.08 -4.13
CA ARG A 61 -8.39 2.73 -2.70
C ARG A 61 -9.05 1.37 -2.51
N MET A 62 -8.66 0.63 -1.47
CA MET A 62 -9.22 -0.67 -1.10
C MET A 62 -10.06 -0.63 0.18
N ASP A 63 -9.96 0.44 0.96
CA ASP A 63 -10.56 0.56 2.28
C ASP A 63 -11.80 1.48 2.28
N GLY A 64 -12.63 1.32 3.30
CA GLY A 64 -13.81 2.16 3.56
C GLY A 64 -14.01 2.38 5.05
N LEU A 65 -14.57 3.53 5.43
CA LEU A 65 -14.77 3.91 6.82
C LEU A 65 -16.25 3.85 7.21
N ALA A 66 -16.54 3.35 8.40
CA ALA A 66 -17.87 3.41 8.99
C ALA A 66 -17.82 3.68 10.49
N MET A 67 -18.96 4.11 11.04
CA MET A 67 -19.08 4.45 12.47
C MET A 67 -19.07 3.21 13.36
N ILE A 68 -19.58 2.08 12.87
CA ILE A 68 -19.55 0.81 13.59
C ILE A 68 -18.41 -0.01 12.98
N PRO A 69 -17.42 -0.44 13.79
CA PRO A 69 -16.38 -1.34 13.32
C PRO A 69 -17.01 -2.62 12.74
N ASP A 70 -16.39 -3.17 11.71
CA ASP A 70 -16.81 -4.38 10.99
C ASP A 70 -18.12 -4.29 10.17
N VAL A 71 -18.88 -3.19 10.26
CA VAL A 71 -20.06 -2.94 9.43
C VAL A 71 -19.82 -1.68 8.60
N SER A 72 -19.17 -1.85 7.44
CA SER A 72 -18.80 -0.73 6.58
C SER A 72 -19.62 -0.67 5.28
N PRO A 73 -20.83 -0.08 5.28
CA PRO A 73 -21.60 0.16 4.05
C PRO A 73 -20.93 1.19 3.12
N ALA A 74 -19.94 1.95 3.61
CA ALA A 74 -19.12 2.84 2.78
C ALA A 74 -18.25 2.08 1.76
N THR A 75 -18.20 0.75 1.83
CA THR A 75 -17.48 -0.11 0.89
C THR A 75 -18.07 -0.16 -0.52
N TYR A 76 -19.36 0.12 -0.74
CA TYR A 76 -19.93 -0.02 -2.10
C TYR A 76 -19.23 0.85 -3.15
N GLY A 77 -18.97 2.13 -2.83
CA GLY A 77 -18.24 3.04 -3.72
C GLY A 77 -16.80 2.58 -3.95
N THR A 78 -16.10 2.18 -2.89
CA THR A 78 -14.75 1.64 -2.97
C THR A 78 -14.69 0.34 -3.78
N MET A 79 -15.66 -0.56 -3.63
CA MET A 79 -15.71 -1.82 -4.35
C MET A 79 -15.90 -1.60 -5.85
N THR A 80 -16.76 -0.66 -6.26
CA THR A 80 -16.97 -0.41 -7.70
C THR A 80 -15.70 0.10 -8.40
N SER A 81 -14.96 1.03 -7.78
CA SER A 81 -13.70 1.54 -8.33
C SER A 81 -12.61 0.48 -8.32
N LEU A 82 -12.53 -0.33 -7.27
CA LEU A 82 -11.61 -1.47 -7.16
C LEU A 82 -11.87 -2.50 -8.27
N VAL A 83 -13.12 -2.92 -8.46
CA VAL A 83 -13.52 -3.88 -9.50
C VAL A 83 -13.25 -3.34 -10.90
N ALA A 84 -13.50 -2.04 -11.14
CA ALA A 84 -13.21 -1.42 -12.42
C ALA A 84 -11.71 -1.44 -12.74
N ALA A 85 -10.86 -1.07 -11.77
CA ALA A 85 -9.41 -1.11 -11.94
C ALA A 85 -8.86 -2.54 -12.08
N LEU A 86 -9.40 -3.51 -11.35
CA LEU A 86 -9.04 -4.93 -11.49
C LEU A 86 -9.47 -5.48 -12.85
N THR A 87 -10.63 -5.08 -13.36
CA THR A 87 -11.10 -5.48 -14.68
C THR A 87 -10.20 -4.89 -15.77
N ALA A 88 -9.80 -3.62 -15.64
CA ALA A 88 -8.81 -3.01 -16.53
C ALA A 88 -7.46 -3.75 -16.47
N ALA A 89 -6.97 -4.07 -15.27
CA ALA A 89 -5.74 -4.86 -15.10
C ALA A 89 -5.86 -6.25 -15.73
N LYS A 90 -7.02 -6.91 -15.59
CA LYS A 90 -7.30 -8.20 -16.21
C LYS A 90 -7.27 -8.12 -17.73
N VAL A 91 -7.91 -7.12 -18.35
CA VAL A 91 -7.88 -6.95 -19.81
C VAL A 91 -6.46 -6.70 -20.31
N VAL A 92 -5.65 -5.94 -19.57
CA VAL A 92 -4.21 -5.77 -19.87
C VAL A 92 -3.46 -7.11 -19.75
N GLY A 93 -3.75 -7.89 -18.71
CA GLY A 93 -3.20 -9.23 -18.48
C GLY A 93 -3.57 -10.25 -19.56
N ASP A 94 -4.81 -10.24 -20.03
CA ASP A 94 -5.28 -11.14 -21.09
C ASP A 94 -4.65 -10.77 -22.45
N ASN A 95 -4.19 -9.53 -22.62
CA ASN A 95 -3.58 -9.02 -23.85
C ASN A 95 -2.08 -8.67 -23.70
N LEU A 96 -1.36 -9.38 -22.81
CA LEU A 96 0.03 -9.05 -22.44
C LEU A 96 0.97 -8.87 -23.63
N VAL A 97 0.88 -9.70 -24.66
CA VAL A 97 1.78 -9.62 -25.85
C VAL A 97 1.63 -8.29 -26.58
N ALA A 98 0.39 -7.81 -26.74
CA ALA A 98 0.12 -6.54 -27.40
C ALA A 98 0.66 -5.37 -26.57
N PHE A 99 0.44 -5.40 -25.24
CA PHE A 99 0.96 -4.39 -24.33
C PHE A 99 2.48 -4.42 -24.21
N GLU A 100 3.11 -5.59 -24.28
CA GLU A 100 4.56 -5.72 -24.26
C GLU A 100 5.19 -5.09 -25.51
N ASN A 101 4.64 -5.39 -26.69
CA ASN A 101 5.08 -4.79 -27.94
C ASN A 101 4.88 -3.26 -27.95
N ALA A 102 3.73 -2.79 -27.46
CA ALA A 102 3.45 -1.36 -27.32
C ALA A 102 4.39 -0.67 -26.32
N SER A 103 4.68 -1.31 -25.18
CA SER A 103 5.61 -0.83 -24.17
C SER A 103 7.04 -0.78 -24.70
N LYS A 104 7.49 -1.79 -25.47
CA LYS A 104 8.82 -1.78 -26.12
C LYS A 104 8.95 -0.63 -27.12
N LYS A 105 7.89 -0.32 -27.87
CA LYS A 105 7.88 0.76 -28.87
C LYS A 105 7.80 2.16 -28.24
N SER A 106 6.99 2.34 -27.20
CA SER A 106 6.70 3.65 -26.61
C SER A 106 7.53 3.98 -25.36
N ASN A 107 8.22 2.99 -24.78
CA ASN A 107 8.90 3.08 -23.49
C ASN A 107 8.00 3.58 -22.34
N LYS A 108 6.69 3.36 -22.45
CA LYS A 108 5.67 3.66 -21.44
C LYS A 108 5.25 2.38 -20.74
N ARG A 109 5.01 2.48 -19.44
CA ARG A 109 4.62 1.36 -18.58
C ARG A 109 3.38 1.71 -17.78
N ILE A 110 2.64 0.70 -17.36
CA ILE A 110 1.43 0.89 -16.56
C ILE A 110 1.69 0.29 -15.18
N ILE A 111 1.33 1.04 -14.14
CA ILE A 111 1.34 0.57 -12.75
C ILE A 111 -0.11 0.52 -12.31
N PHE A 112 -0.57 -0.65 -11.86
CA PHE A 112 -1.81 -0.74 -11.10
C PHE A 112 -1.44 -0.74 -9.62
N ALA A 113 -2.01 0.18 -8.86
CA ALA A 113 -1.82 0.29 -7.42
C ALA A 113 -3.16 0.34 -6.70
N PHE A 114 -3.25 -0.46 -5.65
CA PHE A 114 -4.39 -0.59 -4.77
C PHE A 114 -3.92 -0.28 -3.36
N LEU A 115 -4.42 0.81 -2.81
CA LEU A 115 -3.89 1.41 -1.58
C LEU A 115 -4.85 1.18 -0.41
N HIS A 116 -4.28 0.83 0.74
CA HIS A 116 -5.02 0.62 1.98
C HIS A 116 -4.79 1.78 2.95
N GLY A 117 -5.81 2.09 3.75
CA GLY A 117 -5.75 3.18 4.74
C GLY A 117 -5.91 4.57 4.13
N GLU A 118 -6.52 4.69 2.95
CA GLU A 118 -6.84 5.98 2.34
C GLU A 118 -7.93 6.74 3.11
N SER A 119 -8.77 6.03 3.89
CA SER A 119 -9.74 6.65 4.79
C SER A 119 -9.13 7.28 6.04
N PHE A 120 -7.89 6.93 6.37
CA PHE A 120 -7.19 7.30 7.59
C PHE A 120 -5.98 8.16 7.25
N ASP A 121 -6.22 9.39 6.80
CA ASP A 121 -5.19 10.37 6.42
C ASP A 121 -4.18 9.84 5.38
N TYR A 122 -4.67 9.17 4.33
CA TYR A 122 -3.82 8.78 3.19
C TYR A 122 -2.64 7.91 3.59
N LEU A 123 -2.80 7.01 4.57
CA LEU A 123 -1.72 6.20 5.12
C LEU A 123 -1.00 5.37 4.03
N GLY A 124 -1.77 4.78 3.11
CA GLY A 124 -1.25 3.96 2.03
C GLY A 124 -0.45 4.76 1.00
N SER A 125 -1.06 5.79 0.43
CA SER A 125 -0.48 6.66 -0.59
C SER A 125 0.71 7.45 -0.06
N SER A 126 0.64 7.99 1.16
CA SER A 126 1.76 8.70 1.78
C SER A 126 2.97 7.79 1.97
N ARG A 127 2.76 6.55 2.44
CA ARG A 127 3.85 5.57 2.55
C ARG A 127 4.43 5.21 1.19
N TRP A 128 3.58 5.07 0.18
CA TRP A 128 4.03 4.74 -1.17
C TRP A 128 4.86 5.87 -1.80
N VAL A 129 4.46 7.13 -1.62
CA VAL A 129 5.24 8.31 -2.04
C VAL A 129 6.56 8.39 -1.28
N TYR A 130 6.54 8.16 0.04
CA TYR A 130 7.76 8.11 0.85
C TYR A 130 8.76 7.08 0.29
N ASP A 131 8.29 5.87 -0.06
CA ASP A 131 9.14 4.83 -0.65
C ASP A 131 9.67 5.22 -2.04
N MET A 132 8.93 6.02 -2.83
CA MET A 132 9.40 6.56 -4.11
C MET A 132 10.49 7.62 -3.94
N GLU A 133 10.30 8.57 -3.02
CA GLU A 133 11.27 9.63 -2.73
C GLU A 133 12.60 9.08 -2.19
N HIS A 134 12.53 8.00 -1.39
CA HIS A 134 13.71 7.36 -0.80
C HIS A 134 14.31 6.26 -1.71
N GLY A 135 13.80 6.09 -2.94
CA GLY A 135 14.33 5.11 -3.90
C GLY A 135 14.16 3.65 -3.47
N VAL A 136 13.24 3.37 -2.55
CA VAL A 136 12.85 2.01 -2.11
C VAL A 136 11.90 1.39 -3.14
N PHE A 137 11.10 2.22 -3.81
CA PHE A 137 10.20 1.84 -4.89
C PHE A 137 10.71 2.35 -6.25
N PRO A 138 10.60 1.56 -7.34
CA PRO A 138 10.16 0.17 -7.38
C PRO A 138 11.22 -0.77 -6.78
N LYS A 139 10.77 -1.78 -6.01
CA LYS A 139 11.68 -2.77 -5.41
C LYS A 139 12.47 -3.44 -6.53
N LYS A 140 13.80 -3.35 -6.46
CA LYS A 140 14.69 -4.05 -7.38
C LYS A 140 14.48 -5.55 -7.18
N THR A 141 13.86 -6.22 -8.15
CA THR A 141 13.83 -7.68 -8.19
C THR A 141 15.27 -8.15 -8.37
N LYS A 142 15.81 -8.91 -7.40
CA LYS A 142 17.05 -9.65 -7.64
C LYS A 142 16.78 -10.61 -8.81
N PRO A 143 17.62 -10.63 -9.86
CA PRO A 143 17.48 -11.63 -10.91
C PRO A 143 17.79 -13.01 -10.31
N GLY A 144 16.79 -13.90 -10.30
CA GLY A 144 16.97 -15.34 -10.07
C GLY A 144 16.98 -15.80 -8.60
N THR A 145 15.87 -16.39 -8.17
CA THR A 145 15.85 -17.54 -7.25
C THR A 145 14.60 -18.34 -7.62
N THR A 146 14.70 -19.03 -8.75
CA THR A 146 13.90 -20.20 -9.08
C THR A 146 14.49 -21.41 -8.38
#